data_AF-A0A327XCP0-F1
#
_entry.id   AF-A0A327XCP0-F1
#
_cell.length_a   1.000
_cell.length_b   1.000
_cell.length_c   1.000
_cell.angle_alpha   90.00
_cell.angle_beta   90.00
_cell.angle_gamma   90.00
#
_symmetry.space_group_name_H-M   'P 1'
#
loop_
_entity.id
_entity.type
_entity.pdbx_description
1 polymer ?
#
loop_
_entity_poly.entity_id
_entity_poly.type
_entity_poly.pdbx_seq_one_letter_code
_entity_poly.pdbx_strand_id
1 'polypeptide(L)'
;MRFVLEARHWVIMIGAVILATAAMILAPQAVAIYPVTTYAVPIIAVAAILDTLGTAAERLRWPLKLLAWVFLCAAALTALWPLRSPLSDMSATIQAWTGQGWPLPRSIWEGLKGLARYSDPQKQAMAISFALGACGVAIAVSTPLMAIFNPRIGRNRKSRTGPWQAGWMDPRDIAQLKRNKTGLPLALHKGKLLRYVKNDAKGWRGGHHLVVSGTRGGKGVSAVIPAILDHQGPVVVLDIKG
;
A
#
# COMPACT_ATOMS: atom_id res chain seq x y z
N MET A 1 22.32 8.56 -3.87
CA MET A 1 21.06 8.10 -3.24
C MET A 1 21.33 7.90 -1.75
N ARG A 2 20.51 8.46 -0.84
CA ARG A 2 20.59 8.13 0.59
C ARG A 2 19.32 7.37 0.96
N PHE A 3 19.48 6.09 1.30
CA PHE A 3 18.42 5.30 1.92
C PHE A 3 18.57 5.42 3.43
N VAL A 4 17.49 5.67 4.15
CA VAL A 4 17.50 5.68 5.62
C VAL A 4 17.14 4.28 6.10
N LEU A 5 18.13 3.38 6.10
CA LEU A 5 17.95 1.98 6.47
C LEU A 5 18.18 1.76 7.97
N GLU A 6 17.09 1.68 8.72
CA GLU A 6 17.11 1.14 10.08
C GLU A 6 17.31 -0.39 10.10
N ALA A 7 17.74 -0.95 11.23
CA ALA A 7 18.00 -2.38 11.41
C ALA A 7 16.83 -3.28 10.96
N ARG A 8 15.57 -2.86 11.19
CA ARG A 8 14.39 -3.61 10.74
C ARG A 8 14.35 -3.83 9.22
N HIS A 9 14.82 -2.87 8.42
CA HIS A 9 14.81 -2.98 6.96
C HIS A 9 15.84 -4.00 6.49
N TRP A 10 17.02 -4.00 7.12
CA TRP A 10 18.06 -5.01 6.87
C TRP A 10 17.60 -6.41 7.21
N VAL A 11 16.94 -6.59 8.37
CA VAL A 11 16.38 -7.89 8.78
C VAL A 11 15.36 -8.39 7.76
N ILE A 12 14.47 -7.52 7.25
CA ILE A 12 13.49 -7.90 6.23
C ILE A 12 14.18 -8.31 4.93
N MET A 13 15.14 -7.53 4.44
CA MET A 13 15.82 -7.82 3.17
C MET A 13 16.65 -9.10 3.23
N ILE A 14 17.46 -9.26 4.28
CA ILE A 14 18.29 -10.46 4.48
C ILE A 14 17.40 -11.68 4.71
N GLY A 15 16.37 -11.54 5.55
CA GLY A 15 15.39 -12.60 5.81
C GLY A 15 14.67 -13.05 4.54
N ALA A 16 14.27 -12.11 3.67
CA ALA A 16 13.64 -12.44 2.39
C ALA A 16 14.54 -13.27 1.47
N VAL A 17 15.83 -12.93 1.40
CA VAL A 17 16.82 -13.70 0.62
C VAL A 17 17.01 -15.09 1.21
N ILE A 18 17.26 -15.20 2.52
CA ILE A 18 17.47 -16.49 3.20
C ILE A 18 16.26 -17.40 3.03
N LEU A 19 15.05 -16.88 3.28
CA LEU A 19 13.81 -17.64 3.13
C LEU A 19 13.59 -18.09 1.68
N ALA A 20 13.87 -17.22 0.69
CA ALA A 20 13.72 -17.59 -0.71
C ALA A 20 14.71 -18.68 -1.13
N THR A 21 15.97 -18.59 -0.70
CA THR A 21 16.99 -19.62 -0.95
C THR A 21 16.60 -20.94 -0.28
N ALA A 22 16.19 -20.89 1.00
CA ALA A 22 15.75 -22.08 1.72
C ALA A 22 14.55 -22.74 1.05
N ALA A 23 13.54 -21.98 0.64
CA ALA A 23 12.37 -22.49 -0.06
C ALA A 23 12.73 -23.10 -1.42
N MET A 24 13.63 -22.49 -2.19
CA MET A 24 14.11 -23.04 -3.47
C MET A 24 14.81 -24.39 -3.32
N ILE A 25 15.53 -24.61 -2.22
CA ILE A 25 16.30 -25.85 -1.98
C ILE A 25 15.41 -26.92 -1.33
N LEU A 26 14.65 -26.55 -0.30
CA LEU A 26 13.95 -27.50 0.56
C LEU A 26 12.54 -27.83 0.07
N ALA A 27 11.82 -26.88 -0.53
CA ALA A 27 10.43 -27.14 -0.95
C ALA A 27 10.32 -28.23 -2.02
N PRO A 28 11.19 -28.29 -3.06
CA PRO A 28 11.13 -29.38 -4.05
C PRO A 28 11.47 -30.76 -3.47
N GLN A 29 12.17 -30.81 -2.33
CA GLN A 29 12.51 -32.06 -1.64
C GLN A 29 11.37 -32.56 -0.74
N ALA A 30 10.56 -31.63 -0.22
CA ALA A 30 9.50 -31.95 0.73
C ALA A 30 8.13 -32.17 0.08
N VAL A 31 7.84 -31.50 -1.04
CA VAL A 31 6.53 -31.55 -1.70
C VAL A 31 6.66 -31.59 -3.22
N ALA A 32 5.69 -32.22 -3.88
CA ALA A 32 5.59 -32.15 -5.33
C ALA A 32 5.21 -30.71 -5.75
N ILE A 33 6.13 -30.01 -6.40
CA ILE A 33 5.95 -28.64 -6.88
C ILE A 33 6.48 -28.52 -8.31
N TYR A 34 5.80 -27.72 -9.13
CA TYR A 34 6.31 -27.44 -10.46
C TYR A 34 7.61 -26.61 -10.38
N PRO A 35 8.66 -26.96 -11.14
CA PRO A 35 9.91 -26.18 -11.17
C PRO A 35 9.71 -24.72 -11.57
N VAL A 36 8.68 -24.42 -12.37
CA VAL A 36 8.36 -23.04 -12.72
C VAL A 36 7.78 -22.28 -11.52
N THR A 37 6.94 -22.92 -10.71
CA THR A 37 6.33 -22.31 -9.53
C THR A 37 7.35 -21.99 -8.45
N THR A 38 8.45 -22.76 -8.33
CA THR A 38 9.51 -22.45 -7.37
C THR A 38 10.20 -21.12 -7.66
N TYR A 39 10.29 -20.70 -8.93
CA TYR A 39 10.84 -19.39 -9.30
C TYR A 39 9.96 -18.20 -8.87
N ALA A 40 8.69 -18.42 -8.52
CA ALA A 40 7.87 -17.35 -7.96
C ALA A 40 8.43 -16.86 -6.62
N VAL A 41 9.07 -17.73 -5.83
CA VAL A 41 9.59 -17.39 -4.50
C VAL A 41 10.71 -16.34 -4.54
N PRO A 42 11.78 -16.47 -5.33
CA PRO A 42 12.80 -15.42 -5.44
C PRO A 42 12.23 -14.12 -6.03
N ILE A 43 11.25 -14.19 -6.93
CA ILE A 43 10.58 -12.99 -7.47
C ILE A 43 9.81 -12.26 -6.36
N ILE A 44 9.13 -12.98 -5.46
CA ILE A 44 8.47 -12.40 -4.26
C ILE A 44 9.50 -11.75 -3.34
N ALA A 45 10.66 -12.37 -3.14
CA ALA A 45 11.72 -11.79 -2.31
C ALA A 45 12.25 -10.48 -2.90
N VAL A 46 12.46 -10.42 -4.23
CA VAL A 46 12.83 -9.17 -4.91
C VAL A 46 11.74 -8.11 -4.75
N ALA A 47 10.47 -8.48 -4.90
CA ALA A 47 9.34 -7.56 -4.66
C ALA A 47 9.36 -7.00 -3.23
N ALA A 48 9.59 -7.84 -2.22
CA ALA A 48 9.66 -7.44 -0.82
C ALA A 48 10.85 -6.51 -0.53
N ILE A 49 12.01 -6.77 -1.13
CA ILE A 49 13.21 -5.93 -1.01
C ILE A 49 12.94 -4.55 -1.61
N LEU A 50 12.38 -4.50 -2.82
CA LEU A 50 12.04 -3.24 -3.50
C LEU A 50 10.98 -2.45 -2.74
N ASP A 51 9.99 -3.14 -2.17
CA ASP A 51 8.95 -2.51 -1.36
C ASP A 51 9.57 -1.86 -0.11
N THR A 52 10.49 -2.58 0.54
CA THR A 52 11.24 -2.12 1.72
C THR A 52 12.13 -0.94 1.38
N LEU A 53 12.91 -1.01 0.30
CA LEU A 53 13.73 0.11 -0.19
C LEU A 53 12.86 1.32 -0.55
N GLY A 54 11.68 1.09 -1.14
CA GLY A 54 10.70 2.13 -1.41
C GLY A 54 10.17 2.81 -0.16
N THR A 55 10.02 2.08 0.96
CA THR A 55 9.66 2.71 2.26
C THR A 55 10.78 3.56 2.85
N ALA A 56 12.03 3.16 2.65
CA ALA A 56 13.21 3.83 3.19
C ALA A 56 13.74 4.97 2.30
N ALA A 57 13.20 5.13 1.08
CA ALA A 57 13.63 6.14 0.12
C ALA A 57 12.82 7.45 0.22
N GLU A 58 13.51 8.59 0.24
CA GLU A 58 12.85 9.92 0.26
C GLU A 58 12.39 10.38 -1.12
N ARG A 59 13.21 10.18 -2.17
CA ARG A 59 13.00 10.78 -3.50
C ARG A 59 12.51 9.79 -4.57
N LEU A 60 12.77 8.49 -4.39
CA LEU A 60 12.46 7.43 -5.36
C LEU A 60 11.50 6.37 -4.79
N ARG A 61 10.64 6.76 -3.86
CA ARG A 61 9.65 5.87 -3.26
C ARG A 61 8.68 5.31 -4.30
N TRP A 62 8.04 6.17 -5.10
CA TRP A 62 7.02 5.73 -6.06
C TRP A 62 7.55 4.77 -7.13
N PRO A 63 8.73 4.96 -7.77
CA PRO A 63 9.21 4.02 -8.77
C PRO A 63 9.60 2.68 -8.14
N LEU A 64 10.20 2.68 -6.93
CA LEU A 64 10.55 1.44 -6.23
C LEU A 64 9.30 0.66 -5.81
N LYS A 65 8.26 1.33 -5.33
CA LYS A 65 6.97 0.71 -4.99
C LYS A 65 6.24 0.17 -6.23
N LEU A 66 6.30 0.90 -7.35
CA LEU A 66 5.75 0.43 -8.62
C LEU A 66 6.50 -0.82 -9.11
N LEU A 67 7.83 -0.81 -9.04
CA LEU A 67 8.66 -1.92 -9.46
C LEU A 67 8.43 -3.15 -8.56
N ALA A 68 8.30 -2.95 -7.24
CA ALA A 68 7.89 -3.99 -6.31
C ALA A 68 6.55 -4.63 -6.70
N TRP A 69 5.56 -3.80 -7.05
CA TRP A 69 4.25 -4.28 -7.49
C TRP A 69 4.31 -5.05 -8.82
N VAL A 70 5.11 -4.59 -9.78
CA VAL A 70 5.35 -5.31 -11.06
C VAL A 70 5.96 -6.68 -10.80
N PHE A 71 6.95 -6.78 -9.91
CA PHE A 71 7.55 -8.07 -9.54
C PHE A 71 6.54 -8.97 -8.81
N LEU A 72 5.67 -8.43 -7.97
CA LEU A 72 4.61 -9.21 -7.35
C LEU A 72 3.63 -9.78 -8.39
N CYS A 73 3.22 -8.98 -9.38
CA CYS A 73 2.40 -9.45 -10.50
C CYS A 73 3.12 -10.54 -11.31
N ALA A 74 4.41 -10.35 -11.60
CA ALA A 74 5.23 -11.34 -12.28
C ALA A 74 5.29 -12.65 -11.48
N ALA A 75 5.50 -12.59 -10.17
CA ALA A 75 5.51 -13.78 -9.31
C ALA A 75 4.19 -14.55 -9.33
N ALA A 76 3.06 -13.83 -9.27
CA ALA A 76 1.74 -14.46 -9.36
C ALA A 76 1.52 -15.16 -10.71
N LEU A 77 1.92 -14.52 -11.82
CA LEU A 77 1.86 -15.13 -13.14
C LEU A 77 2.79 -16.35 -13.25
N THR A 78 4.02 -16.27 -12.75
CA THR A 78 4.96 -17.40 -12.71
C THR A 78 4.41 -18.56 -11.89
N ALA A 79 3.77 -18.29 -10.76
CA ALA A 79 3.15 -19.32 -9.93
C ALA A 79 1.99 -20.03 -10.64
N LEU A 80 1.14 -19.28 -11.35
CA LEU A 80 -0.04 -19.81 -12.06
C LEU A 80 0.29 -20.43 -13.42
N TRP A 81 1.45 -20.14 -14.00
CA TRP A 81 1.82 -20.58 -15.34
C TRP A 81 1.62 -22.08 -15.59
N PRO A 82 2.01 -23.00 -14.68
CA PRO A 82 1.84 -24.43 -14.90
C PRO A 82 0.38 -24.89 -15.01
N LEU A 83 -0.56 -24.10 -14.48
CA LEU A 83 -1.99 -24.43 -14.53
C LEU A 83 -2.59 -24.22 -15.92
N ARG A 84 -1.86 -23.62 -16.87
CA ARG A 84 -2.34 -23.42 -18.24
C ARG A 84 -2.75 -24.74 -18.91
N SER A 85 -1.96 -25.80 -18.73
CA SER A 85 -2.23 -27.12 -19.33
C SER A 85 -3.49 -27.79 -18.75
N PRO A 86 -3.63 -27.96 -17.42
CA PRO A 86 -4.87 -28.54 -16.88
C PRO A 86 -6.10 -27.67 -17.18
N LEU A 87 -5.96 -26.34 -17.21
CA LEU A 87 -7.05 -25.46 -17.61
C LEU A 87 -7.43 -25.60 -19.10
N SER A 88 -6.46 -25.84 -20.00
CA SER A 88 -6.76 -26.13 -21.40
C SER A 88 -7.43 -27.49 -21.60
N ASP A 89 -7.04 -28.49 -20.81
CA ASP A 89 -7.65 -29.83 -20.87
C ASP A 89 -9.11 -29.79 -20.37
N MET A 90 -9.34 -29.03 -19.29
CA MET A 90 -10.69 -28.72 -18.81
C MET A 90 -11.51 -27.97 -19.87
N SER A 91 -10.95 -26.93 -20.49
CA SER A 91 -11.69 -26.14 -21.49
C SER A 91 -12.03 -26.94 -22.74
N ALA A 92 -11.11 -27.79 -23.21
CA ALA A 92 -11.35 -28.73 -24.30
C ALA A 92 -12.49 -29.71 -23.97
N THR A 93 -12.51 -30.22 -22.73
CA THR A 93 -13.58 -31.11 -22.26
C THR A 93 -14.94 -30.37 -22.24
N ILE A 94 -14.97 -29.14 -21.72
CA ILE A 94 -16.20 -28.33 -21.68
C ILE A 94 -16.72 -28.07 -23.11
N GLN A 95 -15.82 -27.72 -24.05
CA GLN A 95 -16.18 -27.48 -25.44
C GLN A 95 -16.72 -28.74 -26.11
N ALA A 96 -16.08 -29.89 -25.91
CA ALA A 96 -16.53 -31.16 -26.48
C ALA A 96 -17.94 -31.54 -26.00
N TRP A 97 -18.22 -31.41 -24.70
CA TRP A 97 -19.53 -31.74 -24.13
C TRP A 97 -20.61 -30.75 -24.53
N THR A 98 -20.28 -29.46 -24.59
CA THR A 98 -21.22 -28.43 -25.04
C THR A 98 -21.53 -28.59 -26.54
N GLY A 99 -20.53 -28.97 -27.35
CA GLY A 99 -20.70 -29.30 -28.77
C GLY A 99 -21.59 -30.52 -29.03
N GLN A 100 -21.71 -31.43 -28.04
CA GLN A 100 -22.64 -32.56 -28.06
C GLN A 100 -24.05 -32.21 -27.55
N GLY A 101 -24.31 -30.94 -27.21
CA GLY A 101 -25.63 -30.47 -26.76
C GLY A 101 -25.89 -30.63 -25.25
N TRP A 102 -24.88 -30.96 -24.44
CA TRP A 102 -25.05 -31.02 -22.99
C TRP A 102 -25.14 -29.63 -22.35
N PRO A 103 -25.89 -29.48 -21.25
CA PRO A 103 -26.02 -28.20 -20.55
C PRO A 103 -24.71 -27.78 -19.89
N LEU A 104 -24.38 -26.49 -19.95
CA LEU A 104 -23.12 -25.91 -19.49
C LEU A 104 -22.69 -26.32 -18.06
N PRO A 105 -23.57 -26.33 -17.05
CA PRO A 105 -23.18 -26.76 -15.70
C PRO A 105 -22.65 -28.20 -15.66
N ARG A 106 -23.23 -29.09 -16.47
CA ARG A 106 -22.79 -30.49 -16.58
C ARG A 106 -21.46 -30.59 -17.30
N SER A 107 -21.27 -29.84 -18.38
CA SER A 107 -19.98 -29.77 -19.10
C SER A 107 -18.84 -29.29 -18.20
N ILE A 108 -19.09 -28.28 -17.35
CA ILE A 108 -18.12 -27.79 -16.35
C ILE A 108 -17.79 -28.87 -15.32
N TRP A 109 -18.81 -29.56 -14.80
CA TRP A 109 -18.62 -30.64 -13.84
C TRP A 109 -17.77 -31.79 -14.40
N GLU A 110 -17.99 -32.16 -15.65
CA GLU A 110 -17.21 -33.21 -16.31
C GLU A 110 -15.78 -32.75 -16.64
N GLY A 111 -15.59 -31.47 -16.98
CA GLY A 111 -14.25 -30.87 -17.04
C GLY A 111 -13.51 -30.96 -15.71
N LEU A 112 -14.18 -30.66 -14.60
CA LEU A 112 -13.62 -30.79 -13.24
C LEU A 112 -13.32 -32.25 -12.88
N LYS A 113 -14.18 -33.21 -13.21
CA LYS A 113 -13.88 -34.63 -13.04
C LYS A 113 -12.66 -35.07 -13.84
N GLY A 114 -12.40 -34.44 -14.99
CA GLY A 114 -11.18 -34.65 -15.77
C GLY A 114 -9.91 -34.45 -14.94
N LEU A 115 -9.92 -33.54 -13.97
CA LEU A 115 -8.79 -33.30 -13.05
C LEU A 115 -8.50 -34.50 -12.14
N ALA A 116 -9.47 -35.39 -11.90
CA ALA A 116 -9.27 -36.58 -11.09
C ALA A 116 -8.26 -37.56 -11.73
N ARG A 117 -8.05 -37.46 -13.05
CA ARG A 117 -7.15 -38.32 -13.84
C ARG A 117 -5.67 -38.03 -13.59
N TYR A 118 -5.31 -36.86 -13.06
CA TYR A 118 -3.92 -36.56 -12.72
C TYR A 118 -3.46 -37.37 -11.50
N SER A 119 -2.16 -37.65 -11.44
CA SER A 119 -1.58 -38.34 -10.28
C SER A 119 -1.63 -37.47 -9.03
N ASP A 120 -1.59 -38.09 -7.85
CA ASP A 120 -1.64 -37.34 -6.58
C ASP A 120 -0.51 -36.31 -6.43
N PRO A 121 0.75 -36.59 -6.85
CA PRO A 121 1.81 -35.59 -6.88
C PRO A 121 1.50 -34.40 -7.81
N GLN A 122 0.87 -34.64 -8.96
CA GLN A 122 0.45 -33.57 -9.87
C GLN A 122 -0.65 -32.72 -9.26
N LYS A 123 -1.65 -33.34 -8.62
CA LYS A 123 -2.72 -32.63 -7.89
C LYS A 123 -2.14 -31.75 -6.78
N GLN A 124 -1.16 -32.25 -6.02
CA GLN A 124 -0.47 -31.48 -4.99
C GLN A 124 0.27 -30.27 -5.60
N ALA A 125 1.03 -30.49 -6.68
CA ALA A 125 1.75 -29.42 -7.37
C ALA A 125 0.80 -28.35 -7.91
N MET A 126 -0.33 -28.75 -8.50
CA MET A 126 -1.38 -27.84 -8.97
C MET A 126 -1.99 -27.03 -7.83
N ALA A 127 -2.29 -27.67 -6.70
CA ALA A 127 -2.83 -26.99 -5.53
C ALA A 127 -1.87 -25.93 -4.99
N ILE A 128 -0.57 -26.24 -4.92
CA ILE A 128 0.47 -25.29 -4.47
C ILE A 128 0.58 -24.11 -5.44
N SER A 129 0.65 -24.37 -6.76
CA SER A 129 0.68 -23.34 -7.79
C SER A 129 -0.53 -22.43 -7.73
N PHE A 130 -1.73 -23.00 -7.56
CA PHE A 130 -2.97 -22.26 -7.44
C PHE A 130 -2.98 -21.40 -6.17
N ALA A 131 -2.65 -21.99 -5.01
CA ALA A 131 -2.65 -21.27 -3.74
C ALA A 131 -1.65 -20.11 -3.75
N LEU A 132 -0.42 -20.34 -4.21
CA LEU A 132 0.61 -19.31 -4.28
C LEU A 132 0.22 -18.19 -5.25
N GLY A 133 -0.29 -18.56 -6.42
CA GLY A 133 -0.75 -17.64 -7.44
C GLY A 133 -1.95 -16.80 -7.00
N ALA A 134 -2.98 -17.43 -6.44
CA ALA A 134 -4.19 -16.76 -5.95
C ALA A 134 -3.87 -15.79 -4.81
N CYS A 135 -3.02 -16.19 -3.86
CA CYS A 135 -2.52 -15.29 -2.82
C CYS A 135 -1.75 -14.10 -3.42
N GLY A 136 -0.86 -14.35 -4.39
CA GLY A 136 -0.13 -13.30 -5.09
C GLY A 136 -1.07 -12.29 -5.77
N VAL A 137 -2.08 -12.77 -6.50
CA VAL A 137 -3.10 -11.93 -7.13
C VAL A 137 -3.90 -11.14 -6.09
N ALA A 138 -4.33 -11.78 -5.00
CA ALA A 138 -5.08 -11.11 -3.94
C ALA A 138 -4.27 -9.95 -3.31
N ILE A 139 -2.97 -10.13 -3.07
CA ILE A 139 -2.09 -9.07 -2.56
C ILE A 139 -1.89 -7.99 -3.63
N ALA A 140 -1.61 -8.37 -4.88
CA ALA A 140 -1.38 -7.42 -5.97
C ALA A 140 -2.60 -6.53 -6.27
N VAL A 141 -3.81 -7.06 -6.10
CA VAL A 141 -5.07 -6.32 -6.29
C VAL A 141 -5.46 -5.52 -5.04
N SER A 142 -5.33 -6.11 -3.85
CA SER A 142 -5.70 -5.43 -2.60
C SER A 142 -4.80 -4.24 -2.29
N THR A 143 -3.50 -4.30 -2.60
CA THR A 143 -2.55 -3.21 -2.32
C THR A 143 -2.94 -1.86 -2.95
N PRO A 144 -3.21 -1.76 -4.28
CA PRO A 144 -3.67 -0.52 -4.90
C PRO A 144 -5.09 -0.16 -4.46
N LEU A 145 -6.00 -1.13 -4.30
CA LEU A 145 -7.36 -0.86 -3.83
C LEU A 145 -7.35 -0.25 -2.42
N MET A 146 -6.56 -0.79 -1.50
CA MET A 146 -6.40 -0.22 -0.16
C MET A 146 -5.81 1.19 -0.23
N ALA A 147 -4.88 1.47 -1.14
CA ALA A 147 -4.35 2.83 -1.31
C ALA A 147 -5.41 3.83 -1.82
N ILE A 148 -6.35 3.37 -2.66
CA ILE A 148 -7.44 4.19 -3.21
C ILE A 148 -8.57 4.38 -2.17
N PHE A 149 -9.04 3.30 -1.55
CA PHE A 149 -10.24 3.27 -0.70
C PHE A 149 -9.95 3.56 0.76
N ASN A 150 -8.76 3.24 1.24
CA ASN A 150 -8.31 3.56 2.58
C ASN A 150 -6.91 4.16 2.50
N PRO A 151 -6.77 5.37 1.92
CA PRO A 151 -5.54 6.12 2.09
C PRO A 151 -5.40 6.21 3.60
N ARG A 152 -4.46 5.45 4.17
CA ARG A 152 -4.06 5.55 5.58
C ARG A 152 -3.45 6.94 5.71
N ILE A 153 -4.31 7.94 5.78
CA ILE A 153 -4.07 9.25 6.34
C ILE A 153 -3.45 8.91 7.68
N GLY A 154 -2.18 9.27 7.86
CA GLY A 154 -1.41 8.93 9.06
C GLY A 154 -2.14 9.44 10.29
N ARG A 155 -3.04 8.61 10.82
CA ARG A 155 -4.06 8.99 11.80
C ARG A 155 -3.46 9.11 13.20
N ASN A 156 -2.16 8.86 13.33
CA ASN A 156 -1.37 9.09 14.53
C ASN A 156 0.06 9.46 14.13
N ARG A 157 0.27 10.71 13.71
CA ARG A 157 1.62 11.30 13.69
C ARG A 157 2.02 11.62 15.14
N LYS A 158 2.37 10.60 15.93
CA LYS A 158 2.99 10.80 17.26
C LYS A 158 4.40 11.35 17.01
N SER A 159 4.74 12.53 17.53
CA SER A 159 5.99 13.27 17.27
C SER A 159 7.31 12.47 17.29
N ARG A 160 7.31 11.30 17.93
CA ARG A 160 8.46 10.41 18.13
C ARG A 160 8.74 9.43 16.98
N THR A 161 7.86 9.28 15.98
CA THR A 161 8.02 8.29 14.89
C THR A 161 8.32 8.94 13.55
N GLY A 162 9.44 9.66 13.46
CA GLY A 162 9.98 10.20 12.21
C GLY A 162 10.52 9.11 11.27
N PRO A 163 10.93 9.46 10.02
CA PRO A 163 11.11 10.82 9.51
C PRO A 163 9.80 11.48 9.03
N TRP A 164 9.57 12.71 9.47
CA TRP A 164 8.42 13.52 9.06
C TRP A 164 8.71 14.18 7.72
N GLN A 165 7.87 13.96 6.72
CA GLN A 165 7.91 14.75 5.49
C GLN A 165 7.14 16.05 5.71
N ALA A 166 7.84 17.18 5.48
CA ALA A 166 7.19 18.47 5.37
C ALA A 166 6.20 18.42 4.19
N GLY A 167 4.91 18.50 4.50
CA GLY A 167 3.85 18.49 3.51
C GLY A 167 3.05 19.79 3.63
N TRP A 168 2.46 20.22 2.53
CA TRP A 168 1.39 21.20 2.58
C TRP A 168 0.19 20.66 3.36
N MET A 169 -0.67 21.58 3.79
CA MET A 169 -1.92 21.27 4.47
C MET A 169 -2.74 20.23 3.69
N ASP A 170 -3.40 19.30 4.39
CA ASP A 170 -4.16 18.22 3.76
C ASP A 170 -5.27 18.78 2.85
N PRO A 171 -5.53 18.20 1.66
CA PRO A 171 -6.62 18.66 0.79
C PRO A 171 -7.99 18.75 1.47
N ARG A 172 -8.26 17.92 2.48
CA ARG A 172 -9.50 17.96 3.27
C ARG A 172 -9.56 19.19 4.18
N ASP A 173 -8.45 19.50 4.84
CA ASP A 173 -8.33 20.71 5.67
C ASP A 173 -8.46 21.96 4.79
N ILE A 174 -7.82 21.97 3.61
CA ILE A 174 -7.99 23.04 2.60
C ILE A 174 -9.46 23.15 2.17
N ALA A 175 -10.12 22.03 1.89
CA ALA A 175 -11.52 22.01 1.48
C ALA A 175 -12.45 22.52 2.59
N GLN A 176 -12.16 22.21 3.85
CA GLN A 176 -12.88 22.74 5.00
C GLN A 176 -12.70 24.26 5.10
N LEU A 177 -11.46 24.75 5.14
CA LEU A 177 -11.16 26.19 5.26
C LEU A 177 -11.70 27.01 4.08
N LYS A 178 -11.76 26.42 2.89
CA LYS A 178 -12.31 27.03 1.68
C LYS A 178 -13.85 27.17 1.72
N ARG A 179 -14.56 26.33 2.49
CA ARG A 179 -16.02 26.41 2.63
C ARG A 179 -16.45 27.49 3.61
N ASN A 180 -15.56 27.88 4.53
CA ASN A 180 -15.84 28.90 5.52
C ASN A 180 -16.06 30.25 4.81
N LYS A 181 -17.30 30.76 4.86
CA LYS A 181 -17.67 32.06 4.29
C LYS A 181 -17.26 33.23 5.20
N THR A 182 -17.14 32.96 6.50
CA THR A 182 -16.75 33.90 7.55
C THR A 182 -15.51 33.39 8.29
N GLY A 183 -14.92 34.22 9.15
CA GLY A 183 -13.73 33.87 9.94
C GLY A 183 -12.43 34.53 9.46
N LEU A 184 -11.36 34.23 10.19
CA LEU A 184 -10.05 34.86 10.05
C LEU A 184 -9.37 34.42 8.75
N PRO A 185 -8.95 35.34 7.87
CA PRO A 185 -8.23 34.98 6.65
C PRO A 185 -6.84 34.41 6.99
N LEU A 186 -6.57 33.16 6.62
CA LEU A 186 -5.28 32.52 6.85
C LEU A 186 -4.34 32.62 5.66
N ALA A 187 -4.86 32.32 4.46
CA ALA A 187 -4.06 32.22 3.26
C ALA A 187 -4.93 32.33 2.00
N LEU A 188 -4.31 32.72 0.89
CA LEU A 188 -4.89 32.61 -0.44
C LEU A 188 -4.38 31.31 -1.09
N HIS A 189 -5.28 30.43 -1.49
CA HIS A 189 -4.93 29.18 -2.18
C HIS A 189 -5.76 29.01 -3.44
N LYS A 190 -5.09 28.99 -4.60
CA LYS A 190 -5.72 28.89 -5.94
C LYS A 190 -6.85 29.91 -6.14
N GLY A 191 -6.57 31.17 -5.82
CA GLY A 191 -7.52 32.29 -5.95
C GLY A 191 -8.68 32.28 -4.95
N LYS A 192 -8.68 31.38 -3.96
CA LYS A 192 -9.70 31.32 -2.91
C LYS A 192 -9.10 31.58 -1.54
N LEU A 193 -9.78 32.43 -0.78
CA LEU A 193 -9.38 32.79 0.57
C LEU A 193 -9.75 31.65 1.53
N LEU A 194 -8.76 31.09 2.21
CA LEU A 194 -8.92 30.11 3.26
C LEU A 194 -9.22 30.84 4.56
N ARG A 195 -10.35 30.55 5.18
CA ARG A 195 -10.78 31.20 6.42
C ARG A 195 -10.80 30.21 7.57
N TYR A 196 -10.23 30.63 8.69
CA TYR A 196 -10.25 29.89 9.94
C TYR A 196 -11.45 30.32 10.78
N VAL A 197 -12.13 29.32 11.34
CA VAL A 197 -13.26 29.47 12.26
C VAL A 197 -12.92 28.62 13.48
N LYS A 198 -13.10 29.19 14.67
CA LYS A 198 -12.88 28.51 15.95
C LYS A 198 -13.62 27.18 15.99
N ASN A 199 -13.01 26.15 16.55
CA ASN A 199 -13.64 24.84 16.69
C ASN A 199 -13.48 24.33 18.13
N ASP A 200 -14.47 24.65 18.97
CA ASP A 200 -14.50 24.31 20.38
C ASP A 200 -14.44 22.80 20.65
N ALA A 201 -14.97 21.97 19.73
CA ALA A 201 -14.96 20.51 19.87
C ALA A 201 -13.59 19.89 19.54
N LYS A 202 -12.81 20.53 18.65
CA LYS A 202 -11.47 20.07 18.26
C LYS A 202 -10.41 20.58 19.23
N GLY A 203 -10.58 21.80 19.75
CA GLY A 203 -9.61 22.50 20.58
C GLY A 203 -8.26 22.72 19.90
N TRP A 204 -7.36 23.43 20.59
CA TRP A 204 -5.99 23.56 20.12
C TRP A 204 -5.18 22.30 20.41
N ARG A 205 -4.38 21.85 19.45
CA ARG A 205 -3.46 20.72 19.68
C ARG A 205 -2.36 21.14 20.65
N GLY A 206 -2.28 20.49 21.81
CA GLY A 206 -1.20 20.71 22.77
C GLY A 206 0.19 20.51 22.17
N GLY A 207 1.18 21.27 22.65
CA GLY A 207 2.58 21.27 22.19
C GLY A 207 3.15 22.68 21.98
N HIS A 208 4.45 22.78 21.70
CA HIS A 208 5.10 24.04 21.35
C HIS A 208 4.96 24.32 19.85
N HIS A 209 4.59 25.55 19.51
CA HIS A 209 4.43 26.00 18.13
C HIS A 209 5.50 27.03 17.77
N LEU A 210 6.21 26.80 16.66
CA LEU A 210 7.17 27.74 16.09
C LEU A 210 6.63 28.26 14.75
N VAL A 211 6.51 29.58 14.62
CA VAL A 211 6.09 30.25 13.39
C VAL A 211 7.22 31.13 12.88
N VAL A 212 7.74 30.82 11.70
CA VAL A 212 8.82 31.59 11.06
C VAL A 212 8.30 32.20 9.76
N SER A 213 8.42 33.52 9.63
CA SER A 213 8.11 34.26 8.40
C SER A 213 8.78 35.64 8.46
N GLY A 214 8.95 36.29 7.30
CA GLY A 214 9.57 37.62 7.20
C GLY A 214 8.76 38.71 7.90
N THR A 215 9.34 39.91 8.01
CA THR A 215 8.65 41.10 8.51
C THR A 215 7.42 41.38 7.64
N ARG A 216 6.27 41.71 8.26
CA ARG A 216 4.96 41.86 7.60
C ARG A 216 4.40 40.61 6.90
N GLY A 217 5.01 39.44 7.04
CA GLY A 217 4.52 38.19 6.45
C GLY A 217 3.35 37.53 7.20
N GLY A 218 2.60 38.28 8.02
CA GLY A 218 1.35 37.82 8.62
C GLY A 218 1.45 36.80 9.76
N LYS A 219 2.64 36.58 10.36
CA LYS A 219 2.90 35.58 11.43
C LYS A 219 1.83 35.54 12.54
N GLY A 220 1.44 36.72 13.03
CA GLY A 220 0.42 36.84 14.09
C GLY A 220 -0.94 36.34 13.63
N VAL A 221 -1.39 36.83 12.47
CA VAL A 221 -2.72 36.56 11.92
C VAL A 221 -2.87 35.11 11.46
N SER A 222 -1.86 34.55 10.80
CA SER A 222 -2.00 33.24 10.15
C SER A 222 -1.81 32.05 11.08
N ALA A 223 -1.13 32.24 12.22
CA ALA A 223 -0.71 31.11 13.05
C ALA A 223 -0.85 31.33 14.56
N VAL A 224 -0.59 32.54 15.07
CA VAL A 224 -0.65 32.83 16.52
C VAL A 224 -2.08 33.07 16.99
N ILE A 225 -2.83 33.93 16.29
CA ILE A 225 -4.22 34.25 16.66
C ILE A 225 -5.14 33.01 16.61
N PRO A 226 -5.11 32.15 15.56
CA PRO A 226 -5.87 30.90 15.57
C PRO A 226 -5.53 30.01 16.77
N ALA A 227 -4.25 29.96 17.15
CA ALA A 227 -3.79 29.17 18.29
C ALA A 227 -4.37 29.65 19.62
N ILE A 228 -4.37 30.96 19.82
CA ILE A 228 -4.94 31.61 20.99
C ILE A 228 -6.46 31.41 21.03
N LEU A 229 -7.15 31.58 19.89
CA LEU A 229 -8.61 31.44 19.82
C LEU A 229 -9.09 30.03 20.21
N ASP A 230 -8.38 28.97 19.83
CA ASP A 230 -8.71 27.59 20.23
C ASP A 230 -8.11 27.18 21.59
N HIS A 231 -7.34 28.05 22.26
CA HIS A 231 -6.76 27.77 23.57
C HIS A 231 -7.81 27.92 24.67
N GLN A 232 -7.96 26.91 25.52
CA GLN A 232 -9.01 26.86 26.55
C GLN A 232 -8.59 27.48 27.90
N GLY A 233 -7.43 28.12 27.98
CA GLY A 233 -6.85 28.63 29.23
C GLY A 233 -6.36 30.08 29.16
N PRO A 234 -5.81 30.60 30.27
CA PRO A 234 -5.21 31.93 30.28
C PRO A 234 -3.97 31.97 29.36
N VAL A 235 -3.80 33.09 28.66
CA VAL A 235 -2.67 33.29 27.74
C VAL A 235 -1.81 34.45 28.26
N VAL A 236 -0.51 34.20 28.37
CA VAL A 236 0.49 35.25 28.61
C VAL A 236 1.09 35.63 27.26
N VAL A 237 1.00 36.92 26.91
CA VAL A 237 1.53 37.47 25.67
C VAL A 237 2.68 38.41 25.99
N LEU A 238 3.85 38.14 25.41
CA LEU A 238 4.94 39.11 25.39
C LEU A 238 4.76 40.00 24.16
N ASP A 239 4.14 41.16 24.35
CA ASP A 239 4.02 42.16 23.30
C ASP A 239 5.24 43.07 23.28
N ILE A 240 6.06 42.95 22.23
CA ILE A 240 7.29 43.72 22.08
C ILE A 240 6.97 45.19 21.71
N LYS A 241 5.76 45.47 21.21
CA LYS A 241 5.38 46.81 20.70
C LYS A 241 4.22 47.46 21.45
N GLY A 242 3.56 46.73 22.34
CA GLY A 242 2.34 47.16 23.03
C GLY A 242 1.11 47.08 22.13
#